data_AF-A0A453ANL9-F1
#
_entry.id   AF-A0A453ANL9-F1
#
_cell.length_a   1.000
_cell.length_b   1.000
_cell.length_c   1.000
_cell.angle_alpha   90.00
_cell.angle_beta   90.00
_cell.angle_gamma   90.00
#
_symmetry.space_group_name_H-M   'P 1'
#
loop_
_entity.id
_entity.type
_entity.pdbx_description
1 polymer ?
#
loop_
_entity_poly.entity_id
_entity_poly.type
_entity_poly.pdbx_seq_one_letter_code
_entity_poly.pdbx_strand_id
1 'polypeptide(L)'
;MSFISELVQDVSKNCTVGGSTIIYCTTIRDTEQVHEAMIAAGIKANIYHGKMGSKAREESHRSFVRDEVLVMVATIAFGMGIDKPDVRCVIHYGCPKSLESYYQESGRCGRDGLPSVCWLYYQRSDFAKADFYCSEATNATQKNAIMDSFMAAQKYCLLATCRRKSLLQYFGEERYTDCGNCDNCTGTKNERDLSKESFLLLSCVKSCGGRWGLNMPVDVLRGSRVKKIVEKNYDKLPMHAMGKDYPPNWWKALGSLLMAHGYLKETVSDGFRLVSVSPKGVKFLSDGGTPLVLQLTAEMIGQEEQGSLQNKEGGLNPSTTAESEKISEEELKLYQMLLNVRMKLAQDIGTAPYAICGDQTLRHFAKIRPSTGARLANIDGVNQHFISRYSGTFVQNIAQFSKQLNLSLDDSSGVEDMMSVPKPVNNSLPRNLGDAKFTSWELWQKQEYSFKKIAHFRRAVPIKEQTVISYILDAARDGCEMNWNRFFEETGLTPEIASQIRLAIAKVGSRERLKPIKEELPENITYEMIKIFFAADDLGVLEKTFGNAPTDGSPAQTAESAKPCSHGSEALEKGDP
;
A
#
# COMPACT_ATOMS: atom_id res chain seq x y z
N MET A 1 -26.04 5.71 22.65
CA MET A 1 -24.84 4.93 23.04
C MET A 1 -23.62 5.82 22.85
N SER A 2 -22.55 5.66 23.62
CA SER A 2 -21.31 6.40 23.33
C SER A 2 -20.69 5.83 22.06
N PHE A 3 -19.99 6.65 21.27
CA PHE A 3 -19.32 6.20 20.05
C PHE A 3 -18.28 5.09 20.34
N ILE A 4 -17.63 5.13 21.50
CA ILE A 4 -16.71 4.07 21.95
C ILE A 4 -17.45 2.72 22.08
N SER A 5 -18.71 2.71 22.53
CA SER A 5 -19.49 1.46 22.60
C SER A 5 -19.76 0.87 21.21
N GLU A 6 -20.01 1.71 20.21
CA GLU A 6 -20.17 1.27 18.81
C GLU A 6 -18.87 0.72 18.24
N LEU A 7 -17.74 1.41 18.47
CA LEU A 7 -16.41 0.93 18.10
C LEU A 7 -16.11 -0.45 18.73
N VAL A 8 -16.39 -0.62 20.02
CA VAL A 8 -16.22 -1.91 20.72
C VAL A 8 -17.07 -3.00 20.07
N GLN A 9 -18.32 -2.67 19.70
CA GLN A 9 -19.20 -3.61 19.01
C GLN A 9 -18.65 -4.00 17.65
N ASP A 10 -18.16 -3.05 16.86
CA ASP A 10 -17.57 -3.29 15.53
C ASP A 10 -16.29 -4.13 15.62
N VAL A 11 -15.42 -3.83 16.59
CA VAL A 11 -14.23 -4.63 16.87
C VAL A 11 -14.63 -6.04 17.30
N SER A 12 -15.64 -6.20 18.17
CA SER A 12 -16.09 -7.52 18.61
C SER A 12 -16.60 -8.41 17.47
N LYS A 13 -17.31 -7.81 16.50
CA LYS A 13 -17.85 -8.52 15.32
C LYS A 13 -16.74 -8.94 14.36
N ASN A 14 -15.75 -8.07 14.16
CA ASN A 14 -14.69 -8.27 13.17
C ASN A 14 -13.48 -9.07 13.71
N CYS A 15 -13.24 -9.07 15.02
CA CYS A 15 -12.15 -9.83 15.65
C CYS A 15 -12.37 -11.35 15.66
N THR A 16 -13.54 -11.86 15.26
CA THR A 16 -13.80 -13.31 15.19
C THR A 16 -13.09 -13.98 14.01
N VAL A 17 -12.68 -13.21 12.99
CA VAL A 17 -12.00 -13.74 11.79
C VAL A 17 -10.49 -13.73 11.97
N GLY A 18 -9.98 -14.44 12.98
CA GLY A 18 -8.61 -14.95 13.08
C GLY A 18 -7.43 -13.99 12.86
N GLY A 19 -7.63 -12.67 12.88
CA GLY A 19 -6.65 -11.70 12.43
C GLY A 19 -6.52 -10.49 13.34
N SER A 20 -5.31 -9.93 13.41
CA SER A 20 -5.00 -8.86 14.35
C SER A 20 -5.54 -7.51 13.89
N THR A 21 -5.88 -6.67 14.85
CA THR A 21 -6.44 -5.33 14.67
C THR A 21 -5.54 -4.29 15.34
N ILE A 22 -5.25 -3.19 14.64
CA ILE A 22 -4.59 -2.02 15.23
C ILE A 22 -5.58 -0.86 15.25
N ILE A 23 -5.74 -0.20 16.39
CA ILE A 23 -6.59 0.98 16.58
C ILE A 23 -5.68 2.18 16.87
N TYR A 24 -5.48 3.03 15.87
CA TYR A 24 -4.73 4.28 15.99
C TYR A 24 -5.60 5.40 16.55
N CYS A 25 -5.23 5.91 17.72
CA CYS A 25 -5.87 7.04 18.37
C CYS A 25 -5.03 8.31 18.25
N THR A 26 -5.70 9.46 18.11
CA THR A 26 -5.00 10.76 17.96
C THR A 26 -4.32 11.24 19.24
N THR A 27 -4.80 10.83 20.41
CA THR A 27 -4.25 11.23 21.72
C THR A 27 -4.01 10.04 22.63
N ILE A 28 -3.11 10.19 23.60
CA ILE A 28 -2.85 9.19 24.64
C ILE A 28 -4.11 8.94 25.47
N ARG A 29 -4.86 10.01 25.78
CA ARG A 29 -6.12 9.91 26.52
C ARG A 29 -7.15 9.05 25.78
N ASP A 30 -7.30 9.26 24.47
CA ASP A 30 -8.21 8.44 23.66
C ASP A 30 -7.74 6.97 23.64
N THR A 31 -6.41 6.77 23.58
CA THR A 31 -5.80 5.43 23.59
C THR A 31 -6.15 4.68 24.89
N GLU A 32 -6.00 5.34 26.05
CA GLU A 32 -6.35 4.78 27.36
C GLU A 32 -7.86 4.50 27.47
N GLN A 33 -8.72 5.45 27.07
CA GLN A 33 -10.17 5.29 27.12
C GLN A 33 -10.70 4.16 26.22
N VAL A 34 -10.18 4.05 24.99
CA VAL A 34 -10.56 2.99 24.07
C VAL A 34 -10.07 1.64 24.60
N HIS A 35 -8.85 1.57 25.14
CA HIS A 35 -8.32 0.34 25.74
C HIS A 35 -9.18 -0.14 26.92
N GLU A 36 -9.50 0.74 27.86
CA GLU A 36 -10.37 0.42 29.01
C GLU A 36 -11.73 -0.13 28.56
N ALA A 37 -12.33 0.47 27.53
CA ALA A 37 -13.60 0.02 26.99
C ALA A 37 -13.52 -1.37 26.34
N MET A 38 -12.42 -1.68 25.64
CA MET A 38 -12.19 -3.01 25.07
C MET A 38 -12.07 -4.08 26.18
N ILE A 39 -11.30 -3.78 27.23
CA ILE A 39 -11.14 -4.69 28.38
C ILE A 39 -12.47 -4.90 29.09
N ALA A 40 -13.24 -3.84 29.32
CA ALA A 40 -14.56 -3.91 29.95
C ALA A 40 -15.55 -4.79 29.15
N ALA A 41 -15.40 -4.86 27.83
CA ALA A 41 -16.18 -5.73 26.96
C ALA A 41 -15.62 -7.16 26.83
N GLY A 42 -14.56 -7.50 27.56
CA GLY A 42 -13.93 -8.83 27.53
C GLY A 42 -13.04 -9.08 26.30
N ILE A 43 -12.74 -8.03 25.51
CA ILE A 43 -11.82 -8.13 24.38
C ILE A 43 -10.38 -8.09 24.91
N LYS A 44 -9.58 -9.11 24.58
CA LYS A 44 -8.14 -9.10 24.85
C LYS A 44 -7.47 -8.05 23.97
N ALA A 45 -7.12 -6.92 24.58
CA ALA A 45 -6.46 -5.80 23.93
C ALA A 45 -5.27 -5.29 24.75
N ASN A 46 -4.22 -4.84 24.07
CA ASN A 46 -3.07 -4.16 24.66
C ASN A 46 -3.02 -2.71 24.21
N ILE A 47 -2.20 -1.93 24.91
CA ILE A 47 -2.04 -0.51 24.67
C ILE A 47 -0.59 -0.16 24.29
N TYR A 48 -0.39 0.85 23.43
CA TYR A 48 0.93 1.36 23.08
C TYR A 48 0.97 2.88 22.86
N HIS A 49 1.69 3.60 23.73
CA HIS A 49 1.95 5.03 23.54
C HIS A 49 3.27 5.50 24.14
N GLY A 50 3.72 6.69 23.74
CA GLY A 50 5.04 7.24 24.08
C GLY A 50 5.29 7.47 25.58
N LYS A 51 4.23 7.61 26.40
CA LYS A 51 4.34 7.73 27.87
C LYS A 51 4.55 6.40 28.60
N MET A 52 4.46 5.25 27.92
CA MET A 52 4.69 3.95 28.54
C MET A 52 6.18 3.68 28.76
N GLY A 53 6.51 3.03 29.88
CA GLY A 53 7.87 2.55 30.16
C GLY A 53 8.36 1.56 29.10
N SER A 54 9.68 1.53 28.85
CA SER A 54 10.28 0.71 27.79
C SER A 54 9.89 -0.76 27.86
N LYS A 55 9.94 -1.36 29.05
CA LYS A 55 9.56 -2.78 29.27
C LYS A 55 8.09 -3.05 28.92
N ALA A 56 7.18 -2.13 29.28
CA ALA A 56 5.76 -2.28 28.97
C ALA A 56 5.48 -2.16 27.47
N ARG A 57 6.21 -1.27 26.77
CA ARG A 57 6.13 -1.15 25.30
C ARG A 57 6.65 -2.39 24.59
N GLU A 58 7.79 -2.92 25.04
CA GLU A 58 8.38 -4.15 24.50
C GLU A 58 7.43 -5.35 24.68
N GLU A 59 6.84 -5.50 25.87
CA GLU A 59 5.90 -6.57 26.17
C GLU A 59 4.60 -6.46 25.36
N SER A 60 4.05 -5.26 25.23
CA SER A 60 2.84 -5.01 24.41
C SER A 60 3.11 -5.30 22.94
N HIS A 61 4.28 -4.90 22.43
CA HIS A 61 4.69 -5.22 21.07
C HIS A 61 4.88 -6.73 20.87
N ARG A 62 5.60 -7.40 21.77
CA ARG A 62 5.88 -8.84 21.72
C ARG A 62 4.61 -9.67 21.71
N SER A 63 3.70 -9.40 22.64
CA SER A 63 2.42 -10.12 22.76
C SER A 63 1.52 -9.93 21.53
N PHE A 64 1.52 -8.75 20.91
CA PHE A 64 0.80 -8.52 19.67
C PHE A 64 1.41 -9.26 18.48
N VAL A 65 2.74 -9.22 18.33
CA VAL A 65 3.45 -9.93 17.25
C VAL A 65 3.25 -11.45 17.34
N ARG A 66 3.14 -11.98 18.56
CA ARG A 66 2.95 -13.41 18.84
C ARG A 66 1.49 -13.87 18.87
N ASP A 67 0.53 -13.00 18.54
CA ASP A 67 -0.91 -13.29 18.63
C ASP A 67 -1.39 -13.72 20.03
N GLU A 68 -0.65 -13.36 21.09
CA GLU A 68 -1.11 -13.48 22.47
C GLU A 68 -2.26 -12.49 22.74
N VAL A 69 -2.22 -11.36 22.04
CA VAL A 69 -3.26 -10.34 22.00
C VAL A 69 -3.53 -9.95 20.54
N LEU A 70 -4.80 -9.97 20.13
CA LEU A 70 -5.20 -9.69 18.75
C LEU A 70 -5.51 -8.22 18.49
N VAL A 71 -5.75 -7.42 19.53
CA VAL A 71 -6.11 -6.00 19.40
C VAL A 71 -5.03 -5.13 20.03
N MET A 72 -4.45 -4.21 19.26
CA MET A 72 -3.57 -3.17 19.79
C MET A 72 -4.24 -1.81 19.68
N VAL A 73 -4.40 -1.11 20.81
CA VAL A 73 -4.82 0.29 20.85
C VAL A 73 -3.58 1.17 20.99
N ALA A 74 -3.30 2.03 20.03
CA ALA A 74 -2.03 2.72 19.98
C ALA A 74 -2.12 4.18 19.50
N THR A 75 -1.13 4.96 19.88
CA THR A 75 -0.78 6.19 19.14
C THR A 75 0.15 5.86 17.98
N ILE A 76 0.47 6.87 17.16
CA ILE A 76 1.45 6.78 16.06
C ILE A 76 2.81 6.19 16.47
N ALA A 77 3.15 6.21 17.76
CA ALA A 77 4.39 5.66 18.31
C ALA A 77 4.56 4.15 18.03
N PHE A 78 3.47 3.40 17.84
CA PHE A 78 3.52 1.97 17.53
C PHE A 78 4.00 1.68 16.09
N GLY A 79 4.06 2.68 15.21
CA GLY A 79 4.33 2.45 13.79
C GLY A 79 5.79 2.13 13.42
N MET A 80 6.78 2.65 14.13
CA MET A 80 8.18 2.42 13.73
C MET A 80 8.62 1.00 14.14
N GLY A 81 8.61 0.06 13.19
CA GLY A 81 9.24 -1.27 13.38
C GLY A 81 8.31 -2.48 13.37
N ILE A 82 6.99 -2.31 13.22
CA ILE A 82 6.07 -3.45 13.15
C ILE A 82 6.01 -3.99 11.74
N ASP A 83 6.40 -5.26 11.60
CA ASP A 83 6.31 -6.06 10.39
C ASP A 83 5.57 -7.37 10.66
N LYS A 84 4.31 -7.25 11.11
CA LYS A 84 3.38 -8.36 11.23
C LYS A 84 2.55 -8.45 9.94
N PRO A 85 2.67 -9.52 9.15
CA PRO A 85 2.11 -9.55 7.79
C PRO A 85 0.59 -9.73 7.75
N ASP A 86 0.02 -10.31 8.81
CA ASP A 86 -1.34 -10.80 8.93
C ASP A 86 -2.29 -9.86 9.71
N VAL A 87 -1.99 -8.56 9.74
CA VAL A 87 -2.92 -7.55 10.29
C VAL A 87 -4.12 -7.43 9.35
N ARG A 88 -5.31 -7.82 9.82
CA ARG A 88 -6.55 -7.84 9.03
C ARG A 88 -7.35 -6.55 9.12
N CYS A 89 -7.18 -5.79 10.19
CA CYS A 89 -7.91 -4.54 10.38
C CYS A 89 -7.01 -3.44 10.93
N VAL A 90 -7.08 -2.25 10.32
CA VAL A 90 -6.55 -1.02 10.90
C VAL A 90 -7.70 -0.05 11.08
N ILE A 91 -7.83 0.52 12.27
CA ILE A 91 -8.87 1.48 12.63
C ILE A 91 -8.19 2.78 13.03
N HIS A 92 -8.59 3.88 12.42
CA HIS A 92 -8.23 5.22 12.84
C HIS A 92 -9.39 5.83 13.64
N TYR A 93 -9.15 6.08 14.92
CA TYR A 93 -10.05 6.76 15.84
C TYR A 93 -9.73 8.27 15.85
N GLY A 94 -10.38 8.99 14.94
CA GLY A 94 -10.20 10.41 14.69
C GLY A 94 -9.46 10.71 13.39
N CYS A 95 -9.58 11.96 12.93
CA CYS A 95 -8.85 12.44 11.76
C CYS A 95 -7.33 12.28 11.96
N PRO A 96 -6.62 11.65 11.01
CA PRO A 96 -5.17 11.54 11.04
C PRO A 96 -4.50 12.91 11.04
N LYS A 97 -3.30 13.00 11.63
CA LYS A 97 -2.50 14.24 11.65
C LYS A 97 -2.05 14.67 10.24
N SER A 98 -1.92 13.72 9.33
CA SER A 98 -1.51 13.94 7.95
C SER A 98 -1.95 12.77 7.07
N LEU A 99 -2.09 13.00 5.77
CA LEU A 99 -2.48 11.94 4.83
C LEU A 99 -1.36 10.91 4.63
N GLU A 100 -0.10 11.32 4.77
CA GLU A 100 1.07 10.44 4.77
C GLU A 100 1.09 9.49 5.96
N SER A 101 0.75 10.01 7.15
CA SER A 101 0.65 9.21 8.36
C SER A 101 -0.44 8.15 8.19
N TYR A 102 -1.61 8.57 7.72
CA TYR A 102 -2.70 7.65 7.39
C TYR A 102 -2.26 6.57 6.39
N TYR A 103 -1.58 6.94 5.31
CA TYR A 103 -1.13 5.98 4.29
C TYR A 103 -0.15 4.96 4.85
N GLN A 104 0.84 5.39 5.65
CA GLN A 104 1.80 4.49 6.29
C GLN A 104 1.17 3.59 7.35
N GLU A 105 0.21 4.11 8.11
CA GLU A 105 -0.48 3.40 9.19
C GLU A 105 -1.46 2.35 8.62
N SER A 106 -2.30 2.75 7.67
CA SER A 106 -3.21 1.85 6.96
C SER A 106 -2.47 0.80 6.13
N GLY A 107 -1.31 1.14 5.55
CA GLY A 107 -0.43 0.22 4.81
C GLY A 107 0.24 -0.88 5.66
N ARG A 108 -0.05 -0.95 6.97
CA ARG A 108 0.31 -2.11 7.82
C ARG A 108 -0.66 -3.26 7.66
N CYS A 109 -1.87 -2.98 7.20
CA CYS A 109 -2.89 -3.97 6.98
C CYS A 109 -2.54 -4.82 5.75
N GLY A 110 -2.69 -6.14 5.84
CA GLY A 110 -2.67 -7.01 4.66
C GLY A 110 -1.35 -7.13 3.91
N ARG A 111 -0.20 -7.12 4.60
CA ARG A 111 1.11 -7.24 3.91
C ARG A 111 1.36 -8.63 3.32
N ASP A 112 0.64 -9.64 3.79
CA ASP A 112 0.57 -10.97 3.17
C ASP A 112 -0.27 -11.00 1.87
N GLY A 113 -0.88 -9.87 1.46
CA GLY A 113 -1.71 -9.75 0.28
C GLY A 113 -3.16 -10.21 0.47
N LEU A 114 -3.53 -10.67 1.67
CA LEU A 114 -4.89 -11.14 1.94
C LEU A 114 -5.88 -9.98 2.18
N PRO A 115 -7.19 -10.20 1.88
CA PRO A 115 -8.23 -9.21 2.13
C PRO A 115 -8.16 -8.67 3.56
N SER A 116 -8.09 -7.35 3.66
CA SER A 116 -7.93 -6.63 4.91
C SER A 116 -8.67 -5.29 4.80
N VAL A 117 -9.08 -4.72 5.93
CA VAL A 117 -9.94 -3.53 5.97
C VAL A 117 -9.30 -2.39 6.75
N CYS A 118 -9.46 -1.17 6.26
CA CYS A 118 -9.03 0.04 6.95
C CYS A 118 -10.26 0.91 7.23
N TRP A 119 -10.57 1.12 8.50
CA TRP A 119 -11.67 1.97 8.95
C TRP A 119 -11.13 3.31 9.42
N LEU A 120 -11.78 4.40 9.02
CA LEU A 120 -11.47 5.74 9.48
C LEU A 120 -12.72 6.38 10.06
N TYR A 121 -12.76 6.49 11.39
CA TYR A 121 -13.80 7.20 12.10
C TYR A 121 -13.37 8.63 12.35
N TYR A 122 -14.23 9.59 12.05
CA TYR A 122 -13.94 10.99 12.27
C TYR A 122 -15.20 11.76 12.67
N GLN A 123 -14.98 12.86 13.37
CA GLN A 123 -15.99 13.88 13.62
C GLN A 123 -15.43 15.25 13.28
N ARG A 124 -16.31 16.21 12.96
CA ARG A 124 -15.87 17.57 12.59
C ARG A 124 -15.09 18.28 13.69
N SER A 125 -15.27 17.92 14.96
CA SER A 125 -14.49 18.45 16.08
C SER A 125 -13.02 18.01 16.03
N ASP A 126 -12.69 16.89 15.38
CA ASP A 126 -11.30 16.48 15.15
C ASP A 126 -10.54 17.49 14.27
N PHE A 127 -11.25 18.21 13.40
CA PHE A 127 -10.65 19.19 12.51
C PHE A 127 -10.18 20.47 13.23
N ALA A 128 -10.61 20.68 14.47
CA ALA A 128 -10.14 21.79 15.32
C ALA A 128 -8.74 21.53 15.90
N LYS A 129 -8.16 20.33 15.72
CA LYS A 129 -6.82 19.97 16.22
C LYS A 129 -5.67 20.56 15.39
N ALA A 130 -5.95 21.37 14.37
CA ALA A 130 -4.94 22.00 13.51
C ALA A 130 -3.93 22.84 14.33
N ASP A 131 -4.44 23.69 15.22
CA ASP A 131 -3.60 24.59 16.03
C ASP A 131 -2.67 23.81 16.97
N PHE A 132 -3.15 22.67 17.49
CA PHE A 132 -2.35 21.76 18.30
C PHE A 132 -1.20 21.15 17.51
N TYR A 133 -1.43 20.68 16.27
CA TYR A 133 -0.33 20.14 15.45
C TYR A 133 0.66 21.23 15.01
N CYS A 134 0.18 22.47 14.83
CA CYS A 134 1.04 23.60 14.50
C CYS A 134 1.83 24.16 15.69
N SER A 135 1.53 23.79 16.93
CA SER A 135 2.22 24.37 18.10
C SER A 135 3.69 23.96 18.19
N GLU A 136 4.07 22.84 17.57
CA GLU A 136 5.46 22.35 17.52
C GLU A 136 6.27 22.96 16.36
N ALA A 137 5.67 23.80 15.52
CA ALA A 137 6.34 24.41 14.39
C ALA A 137 7.28 25.55 14.83
N THR A 138 8.52 25.53 14.34
CA THR A 138 9.56 26.50 14.67
C THR A 138 9.53 27.75 13.77
N ASN A 139 8.96 27.63 12.57
CA ASN A 139 8.90 28.72 11.59
C ASN A 139 7.61 28.66 10.74
N ALA A 140 7.34 29.75 10.02
CA ALA A 140 6.13 29.90 9.21
C ALA A 140 6.02 28.87 8.08
N THR A 141 7.13 28.54 7.42
CA THR A 141 7.16 27.54 6.33
C THR A 141 6.77 26.16 6.84
N GLN A 142 7.34 25.75 7.98
CA GLN A 142 7.02 24.48 8.63
C GLN A 142 5.55 24.45 9.09
N LYS A 143 5.06 25.56 9.65
CA LYS A 143 3.66 25.69 10.06
C LYS A 143 2.71 25.52 8.86
N ASN A 144 3.02 26.13 7.73
CA ASN A 144 2.24 26.02 6.50
C ASN A 144 2.25 24.57 5.98
N ALA A 145 3.42 23.93 5.92
CA ALA A 145 3.52 22.53 5.48
C ALA A 145 2.71 21.56 6.36
N ILE A 146 2.79 21.71 7.70
CA ILE A 146 1.98 20.91 8.64
C ILE A 146 0.48 21.15 8.40
N MET A 147 0.09 22.41 8.20
CA MET A 147 -1.30 22.76 7.90
C MET A 147 -1.75 22.11 6.59
N ASP A 148 -0.97 22.23 5.52
CA ASP A 148 -1.31 21.66 4.20
C ASP A 148 -1.48 20.14 4.26
N SER A 149 -0.58 19.43 4.94
CA SER A 149 -0.68 17.99 5.15
C SER A 149 -1.89 17.60 6.00
N PHE A 150 -2.24 18.38 7.03
CA PHE A 150 -3.45 18.15 7.83
C PHE A 150 -4.72 18.42 7.02
N MET A 151 -4.72 19.49 6.21
CA MET A 151 -5.81 19.82 5.29
C MET A 151 -6.09 18.70 4.31
N ALA A 152 -5.04 18.05 3.79
CA ALA A 152 -5.17 16.88 2.94
C ALA A 152 -5.87 15.72 3.67
N ALA A 153 -5.54 15.46 4.94
CA ALA A 153 -6.20 14.44 5.75
C ALA A 153 -7.69 14.77 6.02
N GLN A 154 -8.01 16.04 6.29
CA GLN A 154 -9.41 16.47 6.46
C GLN A 154 -10.21 16.30 5.17
N LYS A 155 -9.64 16.70 4.03
CA LYS A 155 -10.24 16.51 2.71
C LYS A 155 -10.47 15.02 2.43
N TYR A 156 -9.53 14.16 2.84
CA TYR A 156 -9.67 12.71 2.72
C TYR A 156 -10.83 12.13 3.54
N CYS A 157 -11.08 12.66 4.74
CA CYS A 157 -12.23 12.25 5.55
C CYS A 157 -13.57 12.57 4.85
N LEU A 158 -13.67 13.76 4.25
CA LEU A 158 -14.92 14.33 3.73
C LEU A 158 -15.22 14.03 2.26
N LEU A 159 -14.29 13.44 1.49
CA LEU A 159 -14.49 13.24 0.07
C LEU A 159 -15.57 12.20 -0.23
N ALA A 160 -16.32 12.44 -1.31
CA ALA A 160 -17.31 11.51 -1.87
C ALA A 160 -16.77 10.69 -3.06
N THR A 161 -15.56 10.99 -3.55
CA THR A 161 -14.94 10.31 -4.68
C THR A 161 -14.23 9.03 -4.25
N CYS A 162 -13.70 8.22 -5.19
CA CYS A 162 -12.94 7.03 -4.83
C CYS A 162 -11.76 7.34 -3.90
N ARG A 163 -11.74 6.71 -2.71
CA ARG A 163 -10.67 6.89 -1.70
C ARG A 163 -9.29 6.53 -2.24
N ARG A 164 -9.16 5.39 -2.93
CA ARG A 164 -7.88 4.92 -3.47
C ARG A 164 -7.34 5.88 -4.52
N LYS A 165 -8.19 6.34 -5.43
CA LYS A 165 -7.83 7.31 -6.46
C LYS A 165 -7.30 8.60 -5.85
N SER A 166 -8.00 9.14 -4.83
CA SER A 166 -7.57 10.35 -4.13
C SER A 166 -6.24 10.18 -3.37
N LEU A 167 -5.98 9.01 -2.76
CA LEU A 167 -4.68 8.72 -2.14
C LEU A 167 -3.55 8.70 -3.17
N LEU A 168 -3.72 7.98 -4.27
CA LEU A 168 -2.69 7.85 -5.30
C LEU A 168 -2.36 9.20 -5.94
N GLN A 169 -3.39 10.00 -6.26
CA GLN A 169 -3.21 11.35 -6.79
C GLN A 169 -2.45 12.27 -5.83
N TYR A 170 -2.67 12.14 -4.51
CA TYR A 170 -1.93 12.91 -3.51
C TYR A 170 -0.43 12.63 -3.56
N PHE A 171 -0.02 11.38 -3.83
CA PHE A 171 1.37 10.97 -3.96
C PHE A 171 1.92 11.09 -5.40
N GLY A 172 1.19 11.76 -6.31
CA GLY A 172 1.63 11.98 -7.68
C GLY A 172 1.41 10.81 -8.63
N GLU A 173 0.68 9.77 -8.21
CA GLU A 173 0.29 8.66 -9.07
C GLU A 173 -1.05 8.95 -9.76
N GLU A 174 -1.03 9.01 -11.09
CA GLU A 174 -2.26 9.19 -11.87
C GLU A 174 -3.02 7.87 -12.01
N ARG A 175 -4.25 7.86 -11.51
CA ARG A 175 -5.21 6.77 -11.74
C ARG A 175 -6.50 7.35 -12.31
N TYR A 176 -6.90 6.87 -13.48
CA TYR A 176 -8.10 7.36 -14.15
C TYR A 176 -9.37 6.66 -13.66
N THR A 177 -9.27 5.41 -13.19
CA THR A 177 -10.40 4.58 -12.79
C THR A 177 -10.58 4.47 -11.26
N ASP A 178 -11.84 4.43 -10.85
CA ASP A 178 -12.23 4.17 -9.46
C ASP A 178 -11.93 2.72 -9.07
N CYS A 179 -11.73 2.44 -7.77
CA CYS A 179 -11.22 1.14 -7.32
C CYS A 179 -12.27 0.04 -7.15
N GLY A 180 -13.57 0.38 -7.08
CA GLY A 180 -14.64 -0.59 -6.86
C GLY A 180 -14.66 -1.25 -5.47
N ASN A 181 -13.76 -0.88 -4.54
CA ASN A 181 -13.57 -1.59 -3.27
C ASN A 181 -13.35 -0.68 -2.05
N CYS A 182 -13.66 0.62 -2.15
CA CYS A 182 -13.80 1.49 -0.99
C CYS A 182 -15.28 1.83 -0.77
N ASP A 183 -15.65 2.21 0.45
CA ASP A 183 -16.98 2.72 0.82
C ASP A 183 -17.59 3.71 -0.19
N ASN A 184 -16.82 4.65 -0.74
CA ASN A 184 -17.35 5.59 -1.75
C ASN A 184 -17.66 4.94 -3.12
N CYS A 185 -17.04 3.81 -3.43
CA CYS A 185 -17.28 3.04 -4.66
C CYS A 185 -18.32 1.93 -4.46
N THR A 186 -18.39 1.34 -3.26
CA THR A 186 -19.27 0.21 -2.93
C THR A 186 -20.58 0.65 -2.30
N GLY A 187 -20.64 1.86 -1.72
CA GLY A 187 -21.87 2.44 -1.20
C GLY A 187 -22.92 2.60 -2.30
N THR A 188 -24.19 2.50 -1.93
CA THR A 188 -25.29 2.80 -2.84
C THR A 188 -25.07 4.20 -3.42
N LYS A 189 -25.03 4.32 -4.75
CA LYS A 189 -24.97 5.60 -5.44
C LYS A 189 -26.29 6.33 -5.22
N ASN A 190 -26.40 6.98 -4.06
CA ASN A 190 -27.49 7.87 -3.72
C ASN A 190 -27.25 9.20 -4.43
N GLU A 191 -27.34 9.16 -5.75
CA GLU A 191 -27.31 10.33 -6.60
C GLU A 191 -28.65 11.05 -6.48
N ARG A 192 -28.60 12.34 -6.16
CA ARG A 192 -29.78 13.19 -6.05
C ARG A 192 -29.51 14.48 -6.78
N ASP A 193 -30.56 15.02 -7.40
CA ASP A 193 -30.54 16.40 -7.85
C ASP A 193 -30.50 17.33 -6.64
N LEU A 194 -29.35 17.96 -6.42
CA LEU A 194 -29.08 18.91 -5.34
C LEU A 194 -29.03 20.36 -5.86
N SER A 195 -29.62 20.64 -7.03
CA SER A 195 -29.56 21.98 -7.66
C SER A 195 -30.10 23.07 -6.75
N LYS A 196 -31.22 22.83 -6.08
CA LYS A 196 -31.90 23.82 -5.24
C LYS A 196 -31.05 24.17 -4.03
N GLU A 197 -30.59 23.16 -3.29
CA GLU A 197 -29.76 23.33 -2.12
C GLU A 197 -28.40 23.93 -2.50
N SER A 198 -27.81 23.49 -3.60
CA SER A 198 -26.55 24.05 -4.13
C SER A 198 -26.71 25.51 -4.52
N PHE A 199 -27.80 25.88 -5.18
CA PHE A 199 -28.10 27.27 -5.55
C PHE A 199 -28.27 28.15 -4.31
N LEU A 200 -29.00 27.67 -3.29
CA LEU A 200 -29.17 28.37 -2.02
C LEU A 200 -27.82 28.61 -1.31
N LEU A 201 -27.00 27.58 -1.19
CA LEU A 201 -25.70 27.67 -0.53
C LEU A 201 -24.72 28.57 -1.28
N LEU A 202 -24.58 28.40 -2.60
CA LEU A 202 -23.71 29.24 -3.43
C LEU A 202 -24.15 30.70 -3.41
N SER A 203 -25.47 30.95 -3.51
CA SER A 203 -26.02 32.31 -3.42
C SER A 203 -25.73 32.93 -2.06
N CYS A 204 -25.92 32.18 -0.96
CA CYS A 204 -25.64 32.68 0.37
C CYS A 204 -24.14 32.99 0.57
N VAL A 205 -23.24 32.11 0.13
CA VAL A 205 -21.78 32.34 0.17
C VAL A 205 -21.41 33.62 -0.60
N LYS A 206 -22.00 33.81 -1.79
CA LYS A 206 -21.80 35.01 -2.61
C LYS A 206 -22.32 36.27 -1.91
N SER A 207 -23.53 36.23 -1.34
CA SER A 207 -24.14 37.35 -0.61
C SER A 207 -23.39 37.70 0.69
N CYS A 208 -22.75 36.72 1.34
CA CYS A 208 -21.86 36.96 2.47
C CYS A 208 -20.48 37.47 2.06
N GLY A 209 -20.24 37.71 0.76
CA GLY A 209 -19.03 38.33 0.22
C GLY A 209 -17.79 37.42 0.20
N GLY A 210 -17.94 36.11 0.42
CA GLY A 210 -16.82 35.16 0.41
C GLY A 210 -15.79 35.35 1.52
N ARG A 211 -16.13 36.08 2.60
CA ARG A 211 -15.22 36.43 3.71
C ARG A 211 -15.40 35.57 4.95
N TRP A 212 -15.99 34.39 4.80
CA TRP A 212 -16.35 33.52 5.90
C TRP A 212 -16.12 32.06 5.54
N GLY A 213 -15.81 31.23 6.54
CA GLY A 213 -15.98 29.78 6.42
C GLY A 213 -17.47 29.42 6.37
N LEU A 214 -17.77 28.15 6.08
CA LEU A 214 -19.15 27.66 5.87
C LEU A 214 -20.11 27.91 7.05
N ASN A 215 -19.63 28.09 8.28
CA ASN A 215 -20.51 28.34 9.43
C ASN A 215 -21.42 29.58 9.22
N MET A 216 -20.89 30.70 8.73
CA MET A 216 -21.69 31.93 8.55
C MET A 216 -22.82 31.76 7.52
N PRO A 217 -22.57 31.36 6.26
CA PRO A 217 -23.66 31.18 5.29
C PRO A 217 -24.64 30.07 5.71
N VAL A 218 -24.18 29.01 6.38
CA VAL A 218 -25.07 27.97 6.91
C VAL A 218 -25.98 28.51 8.02
N ASP A 219 -25.45 29.30 8.94
CA ASP A 219 -26.25 29.92 10.00
C ASP A 219 -27.30 30.89 9.42
N VAL A 220 -26.93 31.65 8.38
CA VAL A 220 -27.86 32.53 7.65
C VAL A 220 -28.97 31.71 6.98
N LEU A 221 -28.63 30.68 6.20
CA LEU A 221 -29.62 29.81 5.55
C LEU A 221 -30.58 29.18 6.56
N ARG A 222 -30.08 28.77 7.72
CA ARG A 222 -30.90 28.16 8.77
C ARG A 222 -31.68 29.16 9.62
N GLY A 223 -31.55 30.45 9.36
CA GLY A 223 -32.34 31.50 10.00
C GLY A 223 -31.79 31.99 11.34
N SER A 224 -30.51 31.74 11.62
CA SER A 224 -29.85 32.23 12.83
C SER A 224 -29.90 33.75 12.92
N ARG A 225 -30.00 34.27 14.14
CA ARG A 225 -29.98 35.71 14.47
C ARG A 225 -28.89 36.06 15.47
N VAL A 226 -27.80 35.29 15.49
CA VAL A 226 -26.63 35.61 16.31
C VAL A 226 -26.16 37.03 15.99
N LYS A 227 -25.71 37.77 17.01
CA LYS A 227 -25.35 39.21 16.95
C LYS A 227 -24.64 39.61 15.66
N LYS A 228 -23.63 38.83 15.25
CA LYS A 228 -22.80 39.05 14.07
C LYS A 228 -23.56 39.02 12.73
N ILE A 229 -24.60 38.20 12.62
CA ILE A 229 -25.48 38.12 11.44
C ILE A 229 -26.32 39.41 11.33
N VAL A 230 -26.91 39.84 12.46
CA VAL A 230 -27.76 41.03 12.53
C VAL A 230 -26.95 42.30 12.26
N GLU A 231 -25.76 42.42 12.88
CA GLU A 231 -24.83 43.54 12.64
C GLU A 231 -24.43 43.69 11.17
N LYS A 232 -24.37 42.57 10.42
CA LYS A 232 -24.05 42.55 8.98
C LYS A 232 -25.29 42.63 8.09
N ASN A 233 -26.49 42.76 8.66
CA ASN A 233 -27.78 42.72 7.97
C ASN A 233 -27.99 41.42 7.15
N TYR A 234 -27.31 40.33 7.50
CA TYR A 234 -27.48 39.05 6.81
C TYR A 234 -28.82 38.38 7.14
N ASP A 235 -29.49 38.79 8.21
CA ASP A 235 -30.85 38.38 8.54
C ASP A 235 -31.93 38.96 7.62
N LYS A 236 -31.56 39.94 6.77
CA LYS A 236 -32.44 40.56 5.76
C LYS A 236 -32.24 39.96 4.36
N LEU A 237 -31.31 39.02 4.20
CA LEU A 237 -31.05 38.41 2.91
C LEU A 237 -32.23 37.51 2.48
N PRO A 238 -32.56 37.43 1.16
CA PRO A 238 -33.70 36.64 0.68
C PRO A 238 -33.63 35.16 1.05
N MET A 239 -32.43 34.61 1.16
CA MET A 239 -32.18 33.21 1.52
C MET A 239 -32.14 32.94 3.03
N HIS A 240 -32.32 33.96 3.87
CA HIS A 240 -32.37 33.76 5.32
C HIS A 240 -33.52 32.81 5.67
N ALA A 241 -33.27 31.86 6.57
CA ALA A 241 -34.27 30.88 7.01
C ALA A 241 -34.83 29.93 5.92
N MET A 242 -34.31 29.94 4.68
CA MET A 242 -34.75 29.04 3.60
C MET A 242 -34.14 27.62 3.69
N GLY A 243 -33.15 27.39 4.54
CA GLY A 243 -32.45 26.11 4.69
C GLY A 243 -32.76 25.36 5.98
N LYS A 244 -33.91 25.59 6.60
CA LYS A 244 -34.29 24.98 7.89
C LYS A 244 -34.49 23.48 7.84
N ASP A 245 -34.82 22.96 6.66
CA ASP A 245 -35.15 21.54 6.45
C ASP A 245 -33.96 20.61 6.70
N TYR A 246 -32.74 21.14 6.67
CA TYR A 246 -31.52 20.36 6.91
C TYR A 246 -30.72 20.87 8.12
N PRO A 247 -30.07 19.95 8.87
CA PRO A 247 -29.19 20.31 9.97
C PRO A 247 -27.93 21.03 9.47
N PRO A 248 -27.20 21.75 10.34
CA PRO A 248 -26.08 22.57 9.89
C PRO A 248 -24.91 21.74 9.34
N ASN A 249 -24.71 20.51 9.83
CA ASN A 249 -23.68 19.62 9.33
C ASN A 249 -23.99 19.08 7.92
N TRP A 250 -25.27 18.85 7.61
CA TRP A 250 -25.71 18.49 6.26
C TRP A 250 -25.34 19.59 5.25
N TRP A 251 -25.63 20.86 5.57
CA TRP A 251 -25.25 21.98 4.71
C TRP A 251 -23.74 22.12 4.54
N LYS A 252 -22.97 21.89 5.60
CA LYS A 252 -21.51 21.93 5.49
C LYS A 252 -20.97 20.75 4.68
N ALA A 253 -21.61 19.59 4.72
CA ALA A 253 -21.26 18.44 3.89
C ALA A 253 -21.54 18.71 2.41
N LEU A 254 -22.68 19.35 2.10
CA LEU A 254 -22.96 19.88 0.76
C LEU A 254 -21.90 20.90 0.33
N GLY A 255 -21.48 21.80 1.22
CA GLY A 255 -20.39 22.75 0.95
C GLY A 255 -19.08 22.04 0.58
N SER A 256 -18.71 20.99 1.30
CA SER A 256 -17.56 20.14 0.97
C SER A 256 -17.71 19.45 -0.39
N LEU A 257 -18.90 18.96 -0.73
CA LEU A 257 -19.19 18.34 -2.02
C LEU A 257 -19.05 19.35 -3.18
N LEU A 258 -19.55 20.56 -3.01
CA LEU A 258 -19.42 21.66 -3.98
C LEU A 258 -17.97 22.12 -4.15
N MET A 259 -17.16 22.12 -3.08
CA MET A 259 -15.72 22.36 -3.18
C MET A 259 -15.03 21.24 -3.97
N ALA A 260 -15.35 19.98 -3.70
CA ALA A 260 -14.78 18.82 -4.41
C ALA A 260 -15.10 18.84 -5.92
N HIS A 261 -16.30 19.28 -6.29
CA HIS A 261 -16.71 19.42 -7.70
C HIS A 261 -16.35 20.78 -8.31
N GLY A 262 -15.61 21.63 -7.57
CA GLY A 262 -15.06 22.89 -8.05
C GLY A 262 -16.05 24.05 -8.18
N TYR A 263 -17.24 23.99 -7.58
CA TYR A 263 -18.21 25.11 -7.53
C TYR A 263 -17.88 26.12 -6.43
N LEU A 264 -17.28 25.65 -5.33
CA LEU A 264 -16.74 26.48 -4.26
C LEU A 264 -15.21 26.40 -4.26
N LYS A 265 -14.57 27.46 -3.77
CA LYS A 265 -13.13 27.52 -3.55
C LYS A 265 -12.85 27.97 -2.12
N GLU A 266 -11.98 27.25 -1.44
CA GLU A 266 -11.44 27.63 -0.14
C GLU A 266 -10.11 28.39 -0.33
N THR A 267 -9.93 29.44 0.47
CA THR A 267 -8.69 30.21 0.56
C THR A 267 -8.35 30.43 2.02
N VAL A 268 -7.07 30.34 2.36
CA VAL A 268 -6.57 30.63 3.71
C VAL A 268 -6.03 32.06 3.71
N SER A 269 -6.53 32.91 4.62
CA SER A 269 -6.05 34.27 4.84
C SER A 269 -5.93 34.52 6.34
N ASP A 270 -4.75 34.97 6.80
CA ASP A 270 -4.46 35.25 8.22
C ASP A 270 -4.83 34.12 9.19
N GLY A 271 -4.66 32.85 8.75
CA GLY A 271 -5.03 31.67 9.53
C GLY A 271 -6.53 31.33 9.55
N PHE A 272 -7.38 32.16 8.93
CA PHE A 272 -8.80 31.90 8.78
C PHE A 272 -9.12 31.28 7.43
N ARG A 273 -10.03 30.29 7.44
CA ARG A 273 -10.53 29.66 6.21
C ARG A 273 -11.73 30.43 5.70
N LEU A 274 -11.59 30.93 4.47
CA LEU A 274 -12.61 31.69 3.77
C LEU A 274 -13.10 30.87 2.58
N VAL A 275 -14.41 30.80 2.41
CA VAL A 275 -15.05 30.08 1.32
C VAL A 275 -15.69 31.07 0.38
N SER A 276 -15.40 30.94 -0.91
CA SER A 276 -15.90 31.80 -1.98
C SER A 276 -16.45 30.96 -3.14
N VAL A 277 -17.29 31.58 -3.98
CA VAL A 277 -17.83 30.93 -5.17
C VAL A 277 -16.78 30.96 -6.29
N SER A 278 -16.49 29.79 -6.88
CA SER A 278 -15.53 29.67 -7.98
C SER A 278 -16.12 30.22 -9.30
N PRO A 279 -15.31 30.38 -10.38
CA PRO A 279 -15.85 30.70 -11.70
C PRO A 279 -16.93 29.72 -12.18
N LYS A 280 -16.74 28.42 -11.92
CA LYS A 280 -17.74 27.37 -12.23
C LYS A 280 -19.02 27.55 -11.42
N GLY A 281 -18.89 27.90 -10.13
CA GLY A 281 -20.04 28.21 -9.26
C GLY A 281 -20.79 29.47 -9.68
N VAL A 282 -20.07 30.51 -10.13
CA VAL A 282 -20.70 31.74 -10.64
C VAL A 282 -21.49 31.43 -11.91
N LYS A 283 -20.92 30.65 -12.84
CA LYS A 283 -21.62 30.22 -14.05
C LYS A 283 -22.90 29.44 -13.70
N PHE A 284 -22.83 28.48 -12.79
CA PHE A 284 -23.99 27.74 -12.30
C PHE A 284 -25.11 28.64 -11.77
N LEU A 285 -24.76 29.68 -11.00
CA LEU A 285 -25.74 30.65 -10.50
C LEU A 285 -26.35 31.49 -11.63
N SER A 286 -25.54 31.92 -12.60
CA SER A 286 -26.00 32.72 -13.75
C SER A 286 -26.92 31.93 -14.68
N ASP A 287 -26.67 30.62 -14.83
CA ASP A 287 -27.48 29.72 -15.65
C ASP A 287 -28.79 29.29 -14.95
N GLY A 288 -29.13 29.92 -13.82
CA GLY A 288 -30.37 29.65 -13.07
C GLY A 288 -30.33 28.39 -12.21
N GLY A 289 -29.16 27.80 -11.98
CA GLY A 289 -29.01 26.55 -11.22
C GLY A 289 -29.46 25.33 -12.02
N THR A 290 -28.74 25.05 -13.13
CA THR A 290 -28.98 23.85 -13.96
C THR A 290 -28.98 22.56 -13.14
N PRO A 291 -29.64 21.48 -13.60
CA PRO A 291 -29.64 20.20 -12.89
C PRO A 291 -28.23 19.76 -12.48
N LEU A 292 -28.05 19.58 -11.17
CA LEU A 292 -26.80 19.23 -10.51
C LEU A 292 -27.02 17.97 -9.69
N VAL A 293 -26.89 16.84 -10.39
CA VAL A 293 -26.94 15.52 -9.79
C VAL A 293 -25.59 15.23 -9.15
N LEU A 294 -25.59 15.00 -7.83
CA LEU A 294 -24.41 14.68 -7.06
C LEU A 294 -24.66 13.47 -6.18
N GLN A 295 -23.61 12.69 -5.94
CA GLN A 295 -23.63 11.61 -4.96
C GLN A 295 -23.61 12.19 -3.54
N LEU A 296 -24.60 11.84 -2.72
CA LEU A 296 -24.63 12.23 -1.32
C LEU A 296 -23.44 11.66 -0.56
N THR A 297 -22.90 12.44 0.37
CA THR A 297 -21.89 11.95 1.32
C THR A 297 -22.54 11.07 2.40
N ALA A 298 -21.78 10.15 2.99
CA ALA A 298 -22.24 9.36 4.14
C ALA A 298 -22.72 10.24 5.31
N GLU A 299 -22.07 11.41 5.53
CA GLU A 299 -22.52 12.38 6.53
C GLU A 299 -23.92 12.93 6.22
N MET A 300 -24.23 13.24 4.96
CA MET A 300 -25.56 13.72 4.57
C MET A 300 -26.63 12.67 4.78
N ILE A 301 -26.37 11.42 4.37
CA ILE A 301 -27.29 10.30 4.54
C ILE A 301 -27.59 10.08 6.03
N GLY A 302 -26.55 9.98 6.87
CA GLY A 302 -26.72 9.77 8.30
C GLY A 302 -27.45 10.94 9.01
N GLN A 303 -27.24 12.18 8.56
CA GLN A 303 -27.96 13.34 9.11
C GLN A 303 -29.45 13.36 8.73
N GLU A 304 -29.81 12.88 7.54
CA GLU A 304 -31.21 12.75 7.12
C GLU A 304 -31.91 11.62 7.88
N GLU A 305 -31.24 10.47 8.06
CA GLU A 305 -31.75 9.33 8.82
C GLU A 305 -31.98 9.67 10.30
N GLN A 306 -31.07 10.42 10.93
CA GLN A 306 -31.21 10.89 12.31
C GLN A 306 -32.38 11.87 12.50
N GLY A 307 -32.76 12.62 11.45
CA GLY A 307 -33.95 13.49 11.47
C GLY A 307 -35.28 12.74 11.31
N SER A 308 -35.24 11.47 10.88
CA SER A 308 -36.41 10.65 10.50
C SER A 308 -36.78 9.58 11.54
N LEU A 309 -36.17 9.57 12.74
CA LEU A 309 -36.40 8.53 13.75
C LEU A 309 -37.70 8.75 14.57
N GLN A 310 -38.84 8.52 13.91
CA GLN A 310 -39.81 7.54 14.39
C GLN A 310 -39.94 6.49 13.29
N ASN A 311 -39.49 5.26 13.58
CA ASN A 311 -39.55 4.05 12.74
C ASN A 311 -38.50 3.92 11.63
N LYS A 312 -37.34 3.34 11.98
CA LYS A 312 -36.84 2.07 11.40
C LYS A 312 -35.47 1.71 12.02
N GLU A 313 -35.41 0.51 12.61
CA GLU A 313 -34.15 -0.17 12.91
C GLU A 313 -33.49 -0.56 11.57
N GLY A 314 -32.52 0.23 11.13
CA GLY A 314 -31.71 -0.03 9.94
C GLY A 314 -30.28 -0.35 10.36
N GLY A 315 -30.02 -1.62 10.65
CA GLY A 315 -28.65 -2.11 10.83
C GLY A 315 -27.89 -2.01 9.50
N LEU A 316 -26.72 -1.35 9.53
CA LEU A 316 -25.74 -1.42 8.46
C LEU A 316 -25.27 -2.88 8.35
N ASN A 317 -25.86 -3.62 7.41
CA ASN A 317 -25.32 -4.90 6.97
C ASN A 317 -24.06 -4.61 6.16
N PRO A 318 -22.89 -5.15 6.54
CA PRO A 318 -21.76 -5.19 5.62
C PRO A 318 -22.11 -6.18 4.51
N SER A 319 -22.50 -5.65 3.34
CA SER A 319 -22.59 -6.45 2.13
C SER A 319 -21.17 -6.84 1.72
N THR A 320 -20.75 -8.02 2.17
CA THR A 320 -19.59 -8.74 1.67
C THR A 320 -19.85 -9.16 0.22
N THR A 321 -19.58 -8.26 -0.71
CA THR A 321 -19.44 -8.60 -2.13
C THR A 321 -18.26 -7.83 -2.70
N ALA A 322 -17.06 -8.28 -2.29
CA ALA A 322 -15.89 -8.26 -3.15
C ALA A 322 -15.63 -9.73 -3.49
N GLU A 323 -15.41 -10.02 -4.78
CA GLU A 323 -15.18 -11.34 -5.35
C GLU A 323 -14.00 -12.04 -4.65
N SER A 324 -14.30 -12.73 -3.56
CA SER A 324 -13.47 -13.74 -2.93
C SER A 324 -13.87 -15.07 -3.55
N GLU A 325 -12.90 -15.87 -3.97
CA GLU A 325 -13.11 -17.30 -4.23
C GLU A 325 -14.06 -17.87 -3.18
N LYS A 326 -15.15 -18.54 -3.61
CA LYS A 326 -16.15 -19.13 -2.72
C LYS A 326 -15.51 -20.24 -1.89
N ILE A 327 -14.90 -19.87 -0.76
CA ILE A 327 -14.47 -20.81 0.29
C ILE A 327 -15.74 -21.39 0.92
N SER A 328 -15.83 -22.72 1.02
CA SER A 328 -16.98 -23.36 1.68
C SER A 328 -16.98 -23.07 3.20
N GLU A 329 -18.14 -23.20 3.85
CA GLU A 329 -18.23 -22.99 5.31
C GLU A 329 -17.33 -23.99 6.06
N GLU A 330 -17.22 -25.22 5.56
CA GLU A 330 -16.36 -26.27 6.08
C GLU A 330 -14.87 -25.95 5.88
N GLU A 331 -14.48 -25.41 4.73
CA GLU A 331 -13.11 -24.96 4.48
C GLU A 331 -12.71 -23.82 5.41
N LEU A 332 -13.64 -22.88 5.68
CA LEU A 332 -13.41 -21.80 6.63
C LEU A 332 -13.23 -22.34 8.05
N LYS A 333 -14.06 -23.31 8.48
CA LYS A 333 -13.91 -24.00 9.77
C LYS A 333 -12.57 -24.71 9.86
N LEU A 334 -12.17 -25.44 8.81
CA LEU A 334 -10.88 -26.12 8.77
C LEU A 334 -9.71 -25.13 8.88
N TYR A 335 -9.75 -24.03 8.14
CA TYR A 335 -8.75 -22.96 8.23
C TYR A 335 -8.65 -22.38 9.66
N GLN A 336 -9.78 -22.12 10.33
CA GLN A 336 -9.79 -21.66 11.72
C GLN A 336 -9.16 -22.69 12.68
N MET A 337 -9.43 -23.98 12.49
CA MET A 337 -8.81 -25.04 13.29
C MET A 337 -7.30 -25.10 13.06
N LEU A 338 -6.83 -24.90 11.83
CA LEU A 338 -5.41 -24.87 11.50
C LEU A 338 -4.70 -23.62 12.03
N LEU A 339 -5.37 -22.47 12.09
CA LEU A 339 -4.86 -21.28 12.79
C LEU A 339 -4.56 -21.60 14.26
N ASN A 340 -5.45 -22.33 14.93
CA ASN A 340 -5.24 -22.76 16.32
C ASN A 340 -4.07 -23.73 16.48
N VAL A 341 -3.87 -24.65 15.53
CA VAL A 341 -2.70 -25.55 15.52
C VAL A 341 -1.41 -24.76 15.39
N ARG A 342 -1.35 -23.81 14.43
CA ARG A 342 -0.20 -22.93 14.23
C ARG A 342 0.08 -22.10 15.48
N MET A 343 -0.96 -21.54 16.11
CA MET A 343 -0.84 -20.73 17.31
C MET A 343 -0.26 -21.53 18.48
N LYS A 344 -0.76 -22.74 18.74
CA LYS A 344 -0.23 -23.62 19.81
C LYS A 344 1.23 -23.96 19.58
N LEU A 345 1.58 -24.37 18.36
CA LEU A 345 2.97 -24.66 17.98
C LEU A 345 3.88 -23.45 18.19
N ALA A 346 3.41 -22.25 17.84
CA ALA A 346 4.17 -21.02 17.99
C ALA A 346 4.42 -20.67 19.46
N GLN A 347 3.42 -20.88 20.32
CA GLN A 347 3.52 -20.70 21.77
C GLN A 347 4.55 -21.67 22.38
N ASP A 348 4.49 -22.94 22.02
CA ASP A 348 5.39 -23.97 22.55
C ASP A 348 6.88 -23.69 22.26
N ILE A 349 7.17 -23.06 21.11
CA ILE A 349 8.54 -22.71 20.69
C ILE A 349 8.88 -21.24 20.93
N GLY A 350 7.96 -20.43 21.46
CA GLY A 350 8.16 -19.01 21.78
C GLY A 350 8.37 -18.09 20.56
N THR A 351 7.75 -18.39 19.41
CA THR A 351 7.85 -17.59 18.18
C THR A 351 6.50 -16.99 17.75
N ALA A 352 6.49 -16.16 16.71
CA ALA A 352 5.27 -15.63 16.13
C ALA A 352 4.60 -16.65 15.19
N PRO A 353 3.26 -16.78 15.18
CA PRO A 353 2.58 -17.77 14.33
C PRO A 353 2.92 -17.68 12.85
N TYR A 354 2.97 -16.47 12.29
CA TYR A 354 3.31 -16.27 10.87
C TYR A 354 4.74 -16.74 10.51
N ALA A 355 5.65 -16.88 11.48
CA ALA A 355 7.00 -17.38 11.26
C ALA A 355 7.05 -18.92 11.06
N ILE A 356 5.99 -19.64 11.44
CA ILE A 356 5.84 -21.07 11.13
C ILE A 356 5.41 -21.23 9.68
N CYS A 357 4.27 -20.63 9.32
CA CYS A 357 3.78 -20.53 7.95
C CYS A 357 2.79 -19.36 7.82
N GLY A 358 2.71 -18.75 6.64
CA GLY A 358 1.81 -17.64 6.38
C GLY A 358 0.33 -18.06 6.27
N ASP A 359 -0.57 -17.08 6.39
CA ASP A 359 -2.02 -17.32 6.30
C ASP A 359 -2.45 -17.88 4.93
N GLN A 360 -1.82 -17.43 3.85
CA GLN A 360 -2.06 -17.97 2.51
C GLN A 360 -1.76 -19.47 2.44
N THR A 361 -0.64 -19.90 3.04
CA THR A 361 -0.25 -21.31 3.12
C THR A 361 -1.28 -22.12 3.91
N LEU A 362 -1.80 -21.60 5.02
CA LEU A 362 -2.87 -22.25 5.77
C LEU A 362 -4.19 -22.35 4.99
N ARG A 363 -4.54 -21.33 4.20
CA ARG A 363 -5.71 -21.39 3.30
C ARG A 363 -5.52 -22.47 2.23
N HIS A 364 -4.33 -22.58 1.67
CA HIS A 364 -4.01 -23.69 0.76
C HIS A 364 -4.10 -25.06 1.45
N PHE A 365 -3.73 -25.17 2.72
CA PHE A 365 -3.91 -26.43 3.48
C PHE A 365 -5.40 -26.77 3.65
N ALA A 366 -6.24 -25.78 3.94
CA ALA A 366 -7.68 -25.99 4.07
C ALA A 366 -8.37 -26.36 2.74
N LYS A 367 -7.88 -25.82 1.62
CA LYS A 367 -8.38 -26.09 0.26
C LYS A 367 -7.90 -27.47 -0.26
N ILE A 368 -6.59 -27.71 -0.25
CA ILE A 368 -5.96 -28.92 -0.84
C ILE A 368 -6.06 -30.13 0.11
N ARG A 369 -6.12 -29.89 1.42
CA ARG A 369 -6.24 -30.91 2.48
C ARG A 369 -5.21 -32.05 2.33
N PRO A 370 -3.90 -31.72 2.28
CA PRO A 370 -2.84 -32.69 1.96
C PRO A 370 -2.74 -33.79 3.01
N SER A 371 -2.79 -35.04 2.54
CA SER A 371 -2.69 -36.25 3.37
C SER A 371 -1.26 -36.67 3.72
N THR A 372 -0.24 -36.06 3.09
CA THR A 372 1.18 -36.43 3.27
C THR A 372 2.10 -35.22 3.27
N GLY A 373 3.29 -35.38 3.88
CA GLY A 373 4.34 -34.36 3.85
C GLY A 373 4.82 -34.00 2.45
N ALA A 374 4.85 -34.98 1.53
CA ALA A 374 5.19 -34.75 0.13
C ALA A 374 4.18 -33.83 -0.58
N ARG A 375 2.88 -33.96 -0.26
CA ARG A 375 1.86 -33.06 -0.80
C ARG A 375 1.93 -31.67 -0.18
N LEU A 376 2.23 -31.56 1.12
CA LEU A 376 2.50 -30.28 1.78
C LEU A 376 3.68 -29.55 1.13
N ALA A 377 4.75 -30.27 0.75
CA ALA A 377 5.94 -29.67 0.15
C ALA A 377 5.67 -28.98 -1.21
N ASN A 378 4.58 -29.34 -1.88
CA ASN A 378 4.17 -28.72 -3.15
C ASN A 378 3.31 -27.45 -2.96
N ILE A 379 3.10 -27.00 -1.72
CA ILE A 379 2.28 -25.83 -1.39
C ILE A 379 3.18 -24.61 -1.18
N ASP A 380 2.87 -23.51 -1.87
CA ASP A 380 3.60 -22.25 -1.73
C ASP A 380 3.66 -21.77 -0.29
N GLY A 381 4.87 -21.39 0.15
CA GLY A 381 5.19 -20.99 1.52
C GLY A 381 5.60 -22.12 2.45
N VAL A 382 5.58 -23.38 1.98
CA VAL A 382 6.16 -24.52 2.71
C VAL A 382 7.62 -24.70 2.31
N ASN A 383 8.53 -24.51 3.27
CA ASN A 383 9.97 -24.70 3.07
C ASN A 383 10.48 -26.00 3.72
N GLN A 384 11.74 -26.36 3.44
CA GLN A 384 12.34 -27.60 3.95
C GLN A 384 12.38 -27.66 5.48
N HIS A 385 12.54 -26.51 6.16
CA HIS A 385 12.51 -26.42 7.61
C HIS A 385 11.10 -26.70 8.18
N PHE A 386 10.05 -26.21 7.51
CA PHE A 386 8.68 -26.54 7.87
C PHE A 386 8.41 -28.04 7.71
N ILE A 387 8.87 -28.62 6.59
CA ILE A 387 8.68 -30.05 6.33
C ILE A 387 9.35 -30.91 7.40
N SER A 388 10.60 -30.62 7.74
CA SER A 388 11.34 -31.43 8.73
C SER A 388 10.76 -31.33 10.14
N ARG A 389 10.20 -30.18 10.51
CA ARG A 389 9.81 -29.91 11.91
C ARG A 389 8.31 -29.96 12.19
N TYR A 390 7.47 -29.60 11.22
CA TYR A 390 6.03 -29.38 11.46
C TYR A 390 5.11 -30.23 10.57
N SER A 391 5.61 -30.88 9.52
CA SER A 391 4.78 -31.63 8.56
C SER A 391 3.90 -32.69 9.24
N GLY A 392 4.47 -33.51 10.13
CA GLY A 392 3.74 -34.56 10.83
C GLY A 392 2.54 -34.03 11.61
N THR A 393 2.73 -32.95 12.36
CA THR A 393 1.66 -32.30 13.14
C THR A 393 0.56 -31.77 12.23
N PHE A 394 0.90 -31.08 11.14
CA PHE A 394 -0.10 -30.52 10.23
C PHE A 394 -0.86 -31.61 9.47
N VAL A 395 -0.18 -32.62 8.92
CA VAL A 395 -0.84 -33.75 8.23
C VAL A 395 -1.83 -34.46 9.15
N GLN A 396 -1.41 -34.76 10.39
CA GLN A 396 -2.26 -35.43 11.37
C GLN A 396 -3.52 -34.61 11.69
N ASN A 397 -3.37 -33.31 11.96
CA ASN A 397 -4.49 -32.43 12.27
C ASN A 397 -5.40 -32.23 11.05
N ILE A 398 -4.85 -32.05 9.84
CA ILE A 398 -5.62 -31.93 8.59
C ILE A 398 -6.46 -33.20 8.38
N ALA A 399 -5.87 -34.39 8.53
CA ALA A 399 -6.58 -35.66 8.42
C ALA A 399 -7.71 -35.79 9.44
N GLN A 400 -7.43 -35.46 10.70
CA GLN A 400 -8.42 -35.52 11.78
C GLN A 400 -9.57 -34.55 11.56
N PHE A 401 -9.27 -33.28 11.26
CA PHE A 401 -10.28 -32.24 11.10
C PHE A 401 -11.10 -32.42 9.83
N SER A 402 -10.47 -32.84 8.72
CA SER A 402 -11.19 -33.17 7.49
C SER A 402 -12.18 -34.30 7.73
N LYS A 403 -11.80 -35.34 8.50
CA LYS A 403 -12.72 -36.41 8.90
C LYS A 403 -13.89 -35.89 9.77
N GLN A 404 -13.63 -34.97 10.70
CA GLN A 404 -14.68 -34.37 11.54
C GLN A 404 -15.67 -33.52 10.74
N LEU A 405 -15.18 -32.84 9.69
CA LEU A 405 -15.96 -31.96 8.82
C LEU A 405 -16.53 -32.69 7.58
N ASN A 406 -16.35 -34.01 7.48
CA ASN A 406 -16.72 -34.82 6.31
C ASN A 406 -16.14 -34.32 4.98
N LEU A 407 -14.92 -33.78 5.02
CA LEU A 407 -14.17 -33.33 3.84
C LEU A 407 -13.24 -34.44 3.33
N SER A 408 -13.18 -34.61 2.01
CA SER A 408 -12.19 -35.48 1.38
C SER A 408 -10.79 -34.89 1.48
N LEU A 409 -9.80 -35.75 1.74
CA LEU A 409 -8.41 -35.35 1.65
C LEU A 409 -7.99 -35.23 0.19
N ASP A 410 -6.89 -34.50 -0.03
CA ASP A 410 -6.19 -34.46 -1.29
C ASP A 410 -6.99 -33.90 -2.47
N ASP A 411 -7.89 -32.96 -2.18
CA ASP A 411 -8.77 -32.37 -3.16
C ASP A 411 -7.98 -31.72 -4.31
N SER A 412 -8.16 -32.28 -5.50
CA SER A 412 -7.52 -31.89 -6.74
C SER A 412 -8.30 -30.80 -7.49
N SER A 413 -9.50 -30.43 -7.04
CA SER A 413 -10.29 -29.35 -7.66
C SER A 413 -9.61 -27.97 -7.55
N GLY A 414 -8.71 -27.78 -6.57
CA GLY A 414 -7.82 -26.63 -6.48
C GLY A 414 -6.62 -26.65 -7.44
N VAL A 415 -6.43 -27.72 -8.21
CA VAL A 415 -5.32 -27.90 -9.16
C VAL A 415 -5.74 -27.56 -10.60
N GLU A 416 -7.04 -27.56 -10.92
CA GLU A 416 -7.53 -27.28 -12.28
C GLU A 416 -7.29 -25.83 -12.71
N ASP A 417 -7.31 -24.87 -11.79
CA ASP A 417 -6.96 -23.47 -12.08
C ASP A 417 -5.43 -23.24 -12.21
N MET A 418 -4.63 -24.26 -11.91
CA MET A 418 -3.16 -24.24 -12.06
C MET A 418 -2.65 -25.02 -13.29
N MET A 419 -3.54 -25.69 -14.05
CA MET A 419 -3.14 -26.64 -15.11
C MET A 419 -3.31 -26.14 -16.55
N SER A 420 -3.33 -24.83 -16.80
CA SER A 420 -3.35 -24.31 -18.19
C SER A 420 -1.97 -24.04 -18.81
N VAL A 421 -0.86 -24.42 -18.17
CA VAL A 421 0.46 -24.48 -18.84
C VAL A 421 1.22 -25.72 -18.37
N PRO A 422 1.78 -26.57 -19.26
CA PRO A 422 2.42 -27.81 -18.84
C PRO A 422 3.61 -27.54 -17.91
N LYS A 423 3.68 -28.25 -16.78
CA LYS A 423 4.94 -28.39 -16.02
C LYS A 423 5.93 -29.18 -16.88
N PRO A 424 7.20 -28.77 -16.99
CA PRO A 424 8.20 -29.62 -17.61
C PRO A 424 8.33 -30.89 -16.77
N VAL A 425 8.18 -32.04 -17.44
CA VAL A 425 8.36 -33.36 -16.84
C VAL A 425 9.81 -33.48 -16.39
N ASN A 426 9.98 -33.75 -15.10
CA ASN A 426 11.26 -34.06 -14.48
C ASN A 426 11.87 -35.30 -15.16
N ASN A 427 13.02 -35.12 -15.82
CA ASN A 427 14.01 -36.19 -16.05
C ASN A 427 15.34 -35.57 -16.52
N SER A 428 16.01 -34.80 -15.65
CA SER A 428 17.48 -34.57 -15.63
C SER A 428 17.87 -33.34 -14.79
N LEU A 429 17.62 -33.36 -13.47
CA LEU A 429 18.21 -32.34 -12.58
C LEU A 429 19.68 -32.70 -12.28
N PRO A 430 20.64 -31.77 -12.46
CA PRO A 430 21.97 -31.90 -11.86
C PRO A 430 21.83 -31.95 -10.33
N ARG A 431 22.39 -32.97 -9.70
CA ARG A 431 22.17 -33.37 -8.28
C ARG A 431 22.43 -32.29 -7.21
N ASN A 432 23.00 -31.14 -7.55
CA ASN A 432 23.46 -30.12 -6.59
C ASN A 432 22.80 -28.73 -6.74
N LEU A 433 21.97 -28.50 -7.76
CA LEU A 433 21.43 -27.17 -8.01
C LEU A 433 20.10 -26.97 -7.26
N GLY A 434 20.04 -25.98 -6.37
CA GLY A 434 18.81 -25.68 -5.61
C GLY A 434 17.66 -25.17 -6.50
N ASP A 435 16.42 -25.46 -6.10
CA ASP A 435 15.20 -25.21 -6.90
C ASP A 435 15.09 -23.79 -7.46
N ALA A 436 15.45 -22.77 -6.67
CA ALA A 436 15.38 -21.37 -7.10
C ALA A 436 16.35 -21.06 -8.24
N LYS A 437 17.53 -21.69 -8.24
CA LYS A 437 18.55 -21.50 -9.28
C LYS A 437 18.15 -22.21 -10.56
N PHE A 438 17.72 -23.47 -10.45
CA PHE A 438 17.24 -24.24 -11.59
C PHE A 438 16.01 -23.59 -12.23
N THR A 439 15.03 -23.13 -11.43
CA THR A 439 13.83 -22.46 -11.94
C THR A 439 14.18 -21.16 -12.66
N SER A 440 15.11 -20.36 -12.12
CA SER A 440 15.52 -19.10 -12.76
C SER A 440 16.24 -19.36 -14.08
N TRP A 441 17.11 -20.37 -14.12
CA TRP A 441 17.74 -20.83 -15.36
C TRP A 441 16.73 -21.36 -16.36
N GLU A 442 15.77 -22.19 -15.95
CA GLU A 442 14.79 -22.79 -16.84
C GLU A 442 13.86 -21.73 -17.46
N LEU A 443 13.36 -20.79 -16.66
CA LEU A 443 12.52 -19.68 -17.14
C LEU A 443 13.29 -18.77 -18.10
N TRP A 444 14.57 -18.55 -17.84
CA TRP A 444 15.41 -17.73 -18.71
C TRP A 444 15.75 -18.48 -20.01
N GLN A 445 16.35 -19.67 -19.91
CA GLN A 445 16.89 -20.43 -21.04
C GLN A 445 15.81 -21.06 -21.91
N LYS A 446 14.77 -21.67 -21.31
CA LYS A 446 13.75 -22.41 -22.07
C LYS A 446 12.51 -21.59 -22.41
N GLN A 447 12.12 -20.65 -21.54
CA GLN A 447 10.92 -19.82 -21.75
C GLN A 447 11.22 -18.40 -22.24
N GLU A 448 12.50 -18.07 -22.42
CA GLU A 448 12.94 -16.76 -22.93
C GLU A 448 12.47 -15.55 -22.13
N TYR A 449 12.28 -15.71 -20.81
CA TYR A 449 11.91 -14.58 -19.96
C TYR A 449 13.11 -13.68 -19.67
N SER A 450 12.87 -12.37 -19.59
CA SER A 450 13.90 -11.40 -19.17
C SER A 450 14.17 -11.50 -17.67
N PHE A 451 15.35 -11.04 -17.21
CA PHE A 451 15.69 -11.00 -15.79
C PHE A 451 14.63 -10.28 -14.95
N LYS A 452 14.12 -9.15 -15.44
CA LYS A 452 13.02 -8.40 -14.82
C LYS A 452 11.76 -9.23 -14.65
N LYS A 453 11.36 -9.99 -15.68
CA LYS A 453 10.15 -10.82 -15.60
C LYS A 453 10.33 -11.95 -14.61
N ILE A 454 11.50 -12.59 -14.57
CA ILE A 454 11.83 -13.68 -13.64
C ILE A 454 11.89 -13.17 -12.19
N ALA A 455 12.42 -11.97 -11.97
CA ALA A 455 12.48 -11.33 -10.66
C ALA A 455 11.10 -11.20 -9.99
N HIS A 456 10.04 -11.05 -10.79
CA HIS A 456 8.65 -10.89 -10.36
C HIS A 456 7.82 -12.17 -10.56
N PHE A 457 8.37 -13.21 -11.18
CA PHE A 457 7.61 -14.40 -11.57
C PHE A 457 7.23 -15.24 -10.36
N ARG A 458 5.92 -15.36 -10.11
CA ARG A 458 5.31 -16.21 -9.06
C ARG A 458 5.90 -15.98 -7.65
N ARG A 459 6.23 -14.74 -7.31
CA ARG A 459 6.75 -14.38 -5.97
C ARG A 459 5.88 -13.29 -5.34
N ALA A 460 5.52 -13.49 -4.07
CA ALA A 460 4.84 -12.46 -3.27
C ALA A 460 5.73 -11.23 -3.03
N VAL A 461 7.06 -11.44 -2.95
CA VAL A 461 8.07 -10.38 -2.88
C VAL A 461 9.04 -10.55 -4.06
N PRO A 462 9.13 -9.58 -4.99
CA PRO A 462 10.09 -9.65 -6.07
C PRO A 462 11.52 -9.71 -5.55
N ILE A 463 12.36 -10.53 -6.19
CA ILE A 463 13.81 -10.47 -5.94
C ILE A 463 14.45 -9.44 -6.86
N LYS A 464 15.66 -9.00 -6.52
CA LYS A 464 16.43 -8.11 -7.38
C LYS A 464 16.85 -8.85 -8.66
N GLU A 465 16.91 -8.14 -9.79
CA GLU A 465 17.40 -8.69 -11.05
C GLU A 465 18.82 -9.26 -10.91
N GLN A 466 19.66 -8.62 -10.08
CA GLN A 466 21.01 -9.10 -9.76
C GLN A 466 21.01 -10.49 -9.10
N THR A 467 19.97 -10.80 -8.32
CA THR A 467 19.83 -12.13 -7.71
C THR A 467 19.48 -13.17 -8.78
N VAL A 468 18.65 -12.81 -9.76
CA VAL A 468 18.32 -13.69 -10.91
C VAL A 468 19.58 -13.97 -11.73
N ILE A 469 20.35 -12.93 -12.05
CA ILE A 469 21.63 -13.04 -12.78
C ILE A 469 22.58 -13.99 -12.05
N SER A 470 22.73 -13.84 -10.73
CA SER A 470 23.56 -14.73 -9.89
C SER A 470 23.07 -16.18 -9.91
N TYR A 471 21.75 -16.41 -9.88
CA TYR A 471 21.18 -17.75 -9.91
C TYR A 471 21.43 -18.46 -11.25
N ILE A 472 21.34 -17.72 -12.35
CA ILE A 472 21.60 -18.25 -13.69
C ILE A 472 23.09 -18.57 -13.87
N LEU A 473 24.00 -17.71 -13.38
CA LEU A 473 25.44 -17.99 -13.38
C LEU A 473 25.82 -19.21 -12.53
N ASP A 474 25.20 -19.38 -11.36
CA ASP A 474 25.41 -20.56 -10.53
C ASP A 474 24.90 -21.83 -11.23
N ALA A 475 23.77 -21.75 -11.94
CA ALA A 475 23.27 -22.89 -12.73
C ALA A 475 24.25 -23.28 -13.85
N ALA A 476 24.86 -22.29 -14.52
CA ALA A 476 25.89 -22.54 -15.52
C ALA A 476 27.15 -23.19 -14.92
N ARG A 477 27.56 -22.77 -13.71
CA ARG A 477 28.68 -23.41 -12.97
C ARG A 477 28.41 -24.86 -12.61
N ASP A 478 27.15 -25.18 -12.32
CA ASP A 478 26.71 -26.55 -12.03
C ASP A 478 26.40 -27.36 -13.32
N GLY A 479 26.83 -26.85 -14.49
CA GLY A 479 26.81 -27.58 -15.76
C GLY A 479 25.52 -27.45 -16.57
N CYS A 480 24.63 -26.51 -16.24
CA CYS A 480 23.45 -26.26 -17.06
C CYS A 480 23.82 -25.53 -18.36
N GLU A 481 23.30 -25.98 -19.49
CA GLU A 481 23.54 -25.35 -20.79
C GLU A 481 22.95 -23.94 -20.84
N MET A 482 23.70 -22.97 -21.34
CA MET A 482 23.28 -21.56 -21.33
C MET A 482 23.63 -20.86 -22.65
N ASN A 483 22.71 -20.06 -23.16
CA ASN A 483 22.96 -19.19 -24.31
C ASN A 483 23.76 -17.95 -23.88
N TRP A 484 25.09 -18.05 -23.91
CA TRP A 484 25.98 -16.97 -23.47
C TRP A 484 25.83 -15.67 -24.28
N ASN A 485 25.51 -15.74 -25.57
CA ASN A 485 25.28 -14.55 -26.41
C ASN A 485 24.15 -13.70 -25.87
N ARG A 486 22.98 -14.32 -25.64
CA ARG A 486 21.82 -13.64 -25.08
C ARG A 486 22.10 -13.12 -23.67
N PHE A 487 22.83 -13.88 -22.86
CA PHE A 487 23.19 -13.48 -21.50
C PHE A 487 24.05 -12.21 -21.50
N PHE A 488 25.03 -12.12 -22.40
CA PHE A 488 25.89 -10.96 -22.53
C PHE A 488 25.17 -9.73 -23.10
N GLU A 489 24.24 -9.93 -24.05
CA GLU A 489 23.38 -8.87 -24.55
C GLU A 489 22.49 -8.27 -23.45
N GLU A 490 21.78 -9.11 -22.68
CA GLU A 490 20.89 -8.64 -21.60
C GLU A 490 21.65 -8.01 -20.42
N THR A 491 22.89 -8.43 -20.17
CA THR A 491 23.74 -7.86 -19.09
C THR A 491 24.60 -6.68 -19.54
N GLY A 492 24.67 -6.42 -20.85
CA GLY A 492 25.48 -5.36 -21.44
C GLY A 492 26.99 -5.63 -21.41
N LEU A 493 27.44 -6.88 -21.25
CA LEU A 493 28.86 -7.23 -21.31
C LEU A 493 29.29 -7.39 -22.77
N THR A 494 29.89 -6.35 -23.36
CA THR A 494 30.37 -6.39 -24.75
C THR A 494 31.83 -6.87 -24.85
N PRO A 495 32.31 -7.26 -26.05
CA PRO A 495 33.72 -7.59 -26.28
C PRO A 495 34.69 -6.48 -25.86
N GLU A 496 34.31 -5.22 -26.07
CA GLU A 496 35.11 -4.04 -25.70
C GLU A 496 35.22 -3.90 -24.19
N ILE A 497 34.10 -4.06 -23.47
CA ILE A 497 34.07 -4.04 -21.99
C ILE A 497 34.91 -5.19 -21.44
N ALA A 498 34.78 -6.40 -22.01
CA ALA A 498 35.57 -7.56 -21.63
C ALA A 498 37.09 -7.32 -21.84
N SER A 499 37.47 -6.66 -22.94
CA SER A 499 38.86 -6.27 -23.21
C SER A 499 39.39 -5.25 -22.18
N GLN A 500 38.60 -4.23 -21.84
CA GLN A 500 38.96 -3.25 -20.81
C GLN A 500 39.14 -3.91 -19.44
N ILE A 501 38.25 -4.84 -19.07
CA ILE A 501 38.38 -5.60 -17.82
C ILE A 501 39.67 -6.45 -17.84
N ARG A 502 40.01 -7.10 -18.95
CA ARG A 502 41.29 -7.84 -19.09
C ARG A 502 42.51 -6.95 -18.89
N LEU A 503 42.54 -5.78 -19.51
CA LEU A 503 43.63 -4.80 -19.35
C LEU A 503 43.75 -4.29 -17.91
N ALA A 504 42.61 -4.01 -17.26
CA ALA A 504 42.60 -3.60 -15.86
C ALA A 504 43.14 -4.69 -14.93
N ILE A 505 42.80 -5.96 -15.15
CA ILE A 505 43.36 -7.10 -14.39
C ILE A 505 44.87 -7.21 -14.60
N ALA A 506 45.34 -7.12 -15.85
CA ALA A 506 46.77 -7.18 -16.17
C ALA A 506 47.57 -6.06 -15.49
N LYS A 507 46.97 -4.86 -15.38
CA LYS A 507 47.59 -3.70 -14.71
C LYS A 507 47.59 -3.83 -13.18
N VAL A 508 46.51 -4.33 -12.59
CA VAL A 508 46.38 -4.52 -11.13
C VAL A 508 47.20 -5.73 -10.64
N GLY A 509 47.37 -6.75 -11.49
CA GLY A 509 48.12 -7.96 -11.16
C GLY A 509 47.43 -8.91 -10.17
N SER A 510 46.17 -8.63 -9.79
CA SER A 510 45.38 -9.46 -8.87
C SER A 510 43.91 -9.47 -9.25
N ARG A 511 43.29 -10.64 -9.18
CA ARG A 511 41.84 -10.88 -9.39
C ARG A 511 41.04 -10.93 -8.09
N GLU A 512 41.70 -10.90 -6.93
CA GLU A 512 41.06 -11.16 -5.63
C GLU A 512 40.24 -9.98 -5.10
N ARG A 513 40.59 -8.75 -5.49
CA ARG A 513 39.95 -7.53 -5.01
C ARG A 513 39.29 -6.79 -6.17
N LEU A 514 37.97 -6.62 -6.08
CA LEU A 514 37.18 -5.93 -7.11
C LEU A 514 37.44 -4.42 -7.16
N LYS A 515 37.74 -3.79 -6.01
CA LYS A 515 37.87 -2.33 -5.91
C LYS A 515 39.04 -1.77 -6.75
N PRO A 516 40.28 -2.30 -6.66
CA PRO A 516 41.38 -1.84 -7.50
C PRO A 516 41.13 -2.00 -9.01
N ILE A 517 40.42 -3.06 -9.40
CA ILE A 517 40.05 -3.31 -10.80
C ILE A 517 39.01 -2.29 -11.26
N LYS A 518 38.01 -1.99 -10.43
CA LYS A 518 36.98 -0.99 -10.75
C LYS A 518 37.55 0.43 -10.85
N GLU A 519 38.56 0.76 -10.05
CA GLU A 519 39.26 2.06 -10.09
C GLU A 519 40.01 2.30 -11.41
N GLU A 520 40.40 1.24 -12.10
CA GLU A 520 41.06 1.28 -13.42
C GLU A 520 40.06 1.27 -14.59
N LEU A 521 38.75 1.17 -14.32
CA LEU A 521 37.70 1.05 -15.33
C LEU A 521 36.77 2.27 -15.33
N PRO A 522 36.33 2.75 -16.52
CA PRO A 522 35.43 3.89 -16.63
C PRO A 522 34.08 3.67 -15.91
N GLU A 523 33.39 4.77 -15.58
CA GLU A 523 32.18 4.77 -14.72
C GLU A 523 31.03 3.90 -15.25
N ASN A 524 30.94 3.74 -16.57
CA ASN A 524 29.93 2.92 -17.23
C ASN A 524 30.12 1.41 -17.00
N ILE A 525 31.30 0.95 -16.56
CA ILE A 525 31.54 -0.46 -16.24
C ILE A 525 31.24 -0.69 -14.76
N THR A 526 30.18 -1.45 -14.49
CA THR A 526 29.71 -1.71 -13.12
C THR A 526 30.48 -2.86 -12.46
N TYR A 527 30.44 -2.92 -11.12
CA TYR A 527 30.95 -4.08 -10.36
C TYR A 527 30.28 -5.40 -10.77
N GLU A 528 29.05 -5.34 -11.26
CA GLU A 528 28.30 -6.50 -11.72
C GLU A 528 28.87 -7.06 -13.03
N MET A 529 29.20 -6.19 -13.99
CA MET A 529 29.86 -6.59 -15.23
C MET A 529 31.21 -7.27 -14.96
N ILE A 530 31.98 -6.79 -13.97
CA ILE A 530 33.25 -7.42 -13.56
C ILE A 530 33.01 -8.83 -13.00
N LYS A 531 31.97 -9.01 -12.17
CA LYS A 531 31.60 -10.32 -11.61
C LYS A 531 31.11 -11.30 -12.67
N ILE A 532 30.33 -10.82 -13.64
CA ILE A 532 29.87 -11.62 -14.78
C ILE A 532 31.06 -12.04 -15.63
N PHE A 533 31.96 -11.11 -15.95
CA PHE A 533 33.19 -11.39 -16.67
C PHE A 533 33.99 -12.48 -15.96
N PHE A 534 34.21 -12.36 -14.65
CA PHE A 534 34.90 -13.38 -13.86
C PHE A 534 34.24 -14.75 -13.94
N ALA A 535 32.93 -14.83 -13.76
CA ALA A 535 32.20 -16.10 -13.83
C ALA A 535 32.30 -16.74 -15.23
N ALA A 536 32.23 -15.92 -16.29
CA ALA A 536 32.36 -16.38 -17.67
C ALA A 536 33.81 -16.79 -18.02
N ASP A 537 34.81 -16.11 -17.47
CA ASP A 537 36.23 -16.45 -17.59
C ASP A 537 36.53 -17.80 -16.94
N ASP A 538 36.02 -18.03 -15.72
CA ASP A 538 36.21 -19.29 -14.98
C ASP A 538 35.59 -20.49 -15.71
N LEU A 539 34.54 -20.26 -16.51
CA LEU A 539 33.87 -21.27 -17.31
C LEU A 539 34.46 -21.43 -18.72
N GLY A 540 35.48 -20.63 -19.07
CA GLY A 540 36.15 -20.69 -20.37
C GLY A 540 35.24 -20.34 -21.56
N VAL A 541 34.20 -19.53 -21.33
CA VAL A 541 33.19 -19.19 -22.36
C VAL A 541 33.48 -17.85 -23.04
N LEU A 542 34.30 -16.98 -22.42
CA LEU A 542 34.65 -15.69 -22.99
C LEU A 542 35.41 -15.82 -24.33
N GLU A 543 36.38 -16.72 -24.41
CA GLU A 543 37.14 -16.96 -25.65
C GLU A 543 36.27 -17.54 -26.76
N LYS A 544 35.33 -18.43 -26.39
CA LYS A 544 34.39 -19.06 -27.33
C LYS A 544 33.37 -18.08 -27.89
N THR A 545 33.00 -17.07 -27.09
CA THR A 545 31.90 -16.14 -27.41
C THR A 545 32.39 -14.85 -28.06
N PHE A 546 33.52 -14.30 -27.61
CA PHE A 546 34.04 -13.02 -28.10
C PHE A 546 35.26 -13.15 -29.03
N GLY A 547 35.84 -14.35 -29.17
CA GLY A 547 37.05 -14.58 -29.95
C GLY A 547 38.31 -13.93 -29.33
N ASN A 548 39.49 -14.36 -29.78
CA ASN A 548 40.74 -13.72 -29.37
C ASN A 548 40.82 -12.31 -29.97
N ALA A 549 40.71 -11.28 -29.13
CA ALA A 549 41.21 -9.96 -29.48
C ALA A 549 42.76 -10.04 -29.50
N PRO A 550 43.44 -9.62 -30.58
CA PRO A 550 44.89 -9.74 -30.66
C PRO A 550 45.56 -8.88 -29.59
N THR A 551 46.36 -9.52 -28.76
CA THR A 551 47.37 -8.88 -27.92
C THR A 551 48.56 -8.51 -28.81
N ASP A 552 48.58 -7.30 -29.36
CA ASP A 552 49.83 -6.73 -29.85
C ASP A 552 50.02 -5.33 -29.27
N GLY A 553 50.85 -5.28 -28.24
CA GLY A 553 51.56 -4.09 -27.84
C GLY A 553 53.02 -4.28 -28.19
N SER A 554 53.54 -3.56 -29.18
CA SER A 554 54.82 -2.83 -29.13
C SER A 554 55.17 -2.12 -30.45
N PRO A 555 56.04 -1.08 -30.41
CA PRO A 555 55.94 0.12 -31.22
C PRO A 555 57.00 0.20 -32.34
N ALA A 556 56.71 0.92 -33.44
CA ALA A 556 57.60 1.87 -34.15
C ALA A 556 57.17 2.20 -35.59
N GLN A 557 57.30 3.49 -35.91
CA GLN A 557 57.79 4.11 -37.16
C GLN A 557 56.96 4.10 -38.46
N THR A 558 56.43 5.30 -38.74
CA THR A 558 56.52 6.09 -40.00
C THR A 558 56.73 5.38 -41.35
N ALA A 559 55.80 5.58 -42.28
CA ALA A 559 56.09 6.04 -43.65
C ALA A 559 54.82 6.57 -44.35
N GLU A 560 54.99 7.66 -45.09
CA GLU A 560 53.98 8.46 -45.80
C GLU A 560 53.40 7.78 -47.05
N SER A 561 52.18 8.20 -47.45
CA SER A 561 51.90 8.63 -48.84
C SER A 561 50.53 9.36 -48.97
N ALA A 562 50.65 10.67 -49.16
CA ALA A 562 49.88 11.61 -49.99
C ALA A 562 48.36 11.40 -50.33
N LYS A 563 47.52 12.29 -49.78
CA LYS A 563 46.71 13.41 -50.40
C LYS A 563 45.88 13.18 -51.69
N PRO A 564 44.87 14.05 -52.06
CA PRO A 564 44.51 15.36 -51.48
C PRO A 564 43.00 15.79 -51.40
N CYS A 565 42.80 16.95 -50.75
CA CYS A 565 41.77 18.00 -50.94
C CYS A 565 40.31 17.73 -50.50
N SER A 566 39.60 18.64 -49.84
CA SER A 566 39.57 20.10 -50.05
C SER A 566 39.20 20.92 -48.80
N HIS A 567 39.68 22.16 -48.83
CA HIS A 567 39.50 23.26 -47.89
C HIS A 567 38.07 23.82 -47.83
N GLY A 568 37.70 24.33 -46.65
CA GLY A 568 36.65 25.33 -46.45
C GLY A 568 36.88 26.03 -45.11
N SER A 569 37.55 27.17 -45.16
CA SER A 569 38.14 27.91 -44.03
C SER A 569 37.13 28.72 -43.19
N GLU A 570 37.52 28.92 -41.92
CA GLU A 570 37.50 30.14 -41.08
C GLU A 570 36.31 31.13 -41.13
N ALA A 571 35.76 31.48 -39.96
CA ALA A 571 36.22 32.66 -39.21
C ALA A 571 35.45 32.83 -37.87
N LEU A 572 36.20 33.07 -36.79
CA LEU A 572 35.73 33.72 -35.57
C LEU A 572 35.64 35.23 -35.80
N GLU A 573 34.62 35.89 -35.27
CA GLU A 573 34.68 37.30 -34.88
C GLU A 573 34.24 37.47 -33.42
N LYS A 574 35.16 38.05 -32.63
CA LYS A 574 34.90 38.72 -31.35
C LYS A 574 34.82 40.22 -31.63
N GLY A 575 33.93 40.94 -30.95
CA GLY A 575 33.96 42.41 -30.92
C GLY A 575 32.77 43.04 -30.21
N ASP A 576 32.93 43.25 -28.90
CA ASP A 576 32.21 44.14 -27.97
C ASP A 576 32.22 45.63 -28.46
N PRO A 577 31.37 46.55 -27.94
CA PRO A 577 31.06 46.79 -26.52
C PRO A 577 29.59 46.84 -26.08
#